data_AF-A0A0D3J0Z4-F1
#
_entry.id   AF-A0A0D3J0Z4-F1
#
_cell.length_a   1.000
_cell.length_b   1.000
_cell.length_c   1.000
_cell.angle_alpha   90.00
_cell.angle_beta   90.00
_cell.angle_gamma   90.00
#
_symmetry.space_group_name_H-M   'P 1'
#
loop_
_entity.id
_entity.type
_entity.pdbx_description
1 polymer ?
#
loop_
_entity_poly.entity_id
_entity_poly.type
_entity_poly.pdbx_seq_one_letter_code
_entity_poly.pdbx_strand_id
1 'polypeptide(L)'
;MLVQCRSYRLLDSGGASRLESFGDLVVRRPCPSALWQPGLPASRWDSADLVLRPEADGAWEGARANQLGEQWYMASEAGFSLGLWPGQNGQVGAFPEQGTNWRWLRSACEASPRRIRVLNLFGYTGGSSLACLASRNADVTHLDGARAAVSRARSNAELSGLSGEPVDDALTYVRRAARRGERYDGIVLDPPAFGRGGWPVAALDGQLREITRGASAVMHSGPVRQCASLTRILLNKLLL
;
A
#
# COMPACT_ATOMS: atom_id res chain seq x y z
N MET A 1 1.16 -18.54 -15.94
CA MET A 1 2.53 -18.18 -15.52
C MET A 1 2.39 -17.30 -14.27
N LEU A 2 2.50 -17.88 -13.07
CA LEU A 2 2.22 -17.18 -11.81
C LEU A 2 3.47 -16.43 -11.34
N VAL A 3 3.32 -15.12 -11.11
CA VAL A 3 4.33 -14.24 -10.52
C VAL A 3 4.54 -14.66 -9.06
N GLN A 4 5.74 -15.12 -8.74
CA GLN A 4 6.10 -15.64 -7.43
C GLN A 4 6.93 -14.60 -6.68
N CYS A 5 6.25 -13.76 -5.90
CA CYS A 5 6.91 -12.98 -4.86
C CYS A 5 7.42 -14.00 -3.82
N ARG A 6 8.74 -14.09 -3.59
CA ARG A 6 9.32 -15.10 -2.67
C ARG A 6 8.78 -14.99 -1.23
N SER A 7 8.13 -13.87 -0.92
CA SER A 7 7.68 -13.44 0.41
C SER A 7 6.16 -13.29 0.54
N TYR A 8 5.34 -13.40 -0.51
CA TYR A 8 3.87 -13.48 -0.37
C TYR A 8 3.22 -14.48 -1.33
N ARG A 9 2.29 -15.29 -0.81
CA ARG A 9 1.42 -16.17 -1.61
C ARG A 9 0.03 -16.27 -1.00
N LEU A 10 -1.00 -16.21 -1.82
CA LEU A 10 -2.32 -16.74 -1.46
C LEU A 10 -2.25 -18.27 -1.61
N LEU A 11 -2.41 -18.99 -0.50
CA LEU A 11 -2.34 -20.45 -0.47
C LEU A 11 -3.70 -21.08 -0.80
N ASP A 12 -4.78 -20.54 -0.22
CA ASP A 12 -6.15 -20.99 -0.44
C ASP A 12 -7.16 -19.90 -0.05
N SER A 13 -8.41 -20.05 -0.50
CA SER A 13 -9.53 -19.21 -0.10
C SER A 13 -10.83 -19.98 -0.16
N GLY A 14 -11.79 -19.61 0.69
CA GLY A 14 -13.10 -20.25 0.77
C GLY A 14 -13.63 -20.20 2.20
N GLY A 15 -14.92 -20.52 2.37
CA GLY A 15 -15.58 -20.49 3.68
C GLY A 15 -15.46 -19.12 4.37
N ALA A 16 -15.61 -18.04 3.60
CA ALA A 16 -15.45 -16.66 4.05
C ALA A 16 -14.06 -16.33 4.64
N SER A 17 -13.02 -17.09 4.26
CA SER A 17 -11.66 -16.94 4.76
C SER A 17 -10.63 -17.01 3.61
N ARG A 18 -9.43 -16.51 3.89
CA ARG A 18 -8.24 -16.67 3.05
C ARG A 18 -7.06 -17.17 3.90
N LEU A 19 -6.23 -18.01 3.29
CA LEU A 19 -5.01 -18.54 3.85
C LEU A 19 -3.83 -18.00 3.03
N GLU A 20 -2.93 -17.28 3.67
CA GLU A 20 -1.86 -16.54 3.03
C GLU A 20 -0.52 -16.92 3.64
N SER A 21 0.54 -16.93 2.86
CA SER A 21 1.92 -17.09 3.32
C SER A 21 2.62 -15.76 3.12
N PHE A 22 3.23 -15.24 4.18
CA PHE A 22 4.10 -14.06 4.19
C PHE A 22 5.50 -14.51 4.59
N GLY A 23 6.28 -14.99 3.63
CA GLY A 23 7.50 -15.76 3.87
C GLY A 23 7.16 -17.07 4.59
N ASP A 24 7.79 -17.29 5.73
CA ASP A 24 7.60 -18.49 6.54
C ASP A 24 6.36 -18.45 7.44
N LEU A 25 5.65 -17.31 7.49
CA LEU A 25 4.45 -17.14 8.31
C LEU A 25 3.20 -17.42 7.50
N VAL A 26 2.40 -18.38 7.95
CA VAL A 26 1.08 -18.69 7.40
C VAL A 26 0.01 -17.98 8.22
N VAL A 27 -0.80 -17.17 7.55
CA VAL A 27 -1.78 -16.27 8.15
C VAL A 27 -3.16 -16.59 7.59
N ARG A 28 -4.12 -16.83 8.48
CA ARG A 28 -5.54 -16.97 8.15
C ARG A 28 -6.29 -15.69 8.50
N ARG A 29 -7.00 -15.13 7.52
CA ARG A 29 -7.82 -13.92 7.70
C ARG A 29 -9.21 -14.09 7.11
N PRO A 30 -10.21 -13.35 7.60
CA PRO A 30 -11.52 -13.27 6.97
C PRO A 30 -11.41 -12.72 5.54
N CYS A 31 -12.26 -13.27 4.68
CA CYS A 31 -12.51 -12.80 3.33
C CYS A 31 -14.00 -13.06 3.04
N PRO A 32 -14.93 -12.19 3.47
CA PRO A 32 -16.37 -12.43 3.37
C PRO A 32 -16.87 -12.70 1.94
N SER A 33 -16.15 -12.23 0.93
CA SER A 33 -16.44 -12.48 -0.48
C SER A 33 -16.03 -13.87 -0.98
N ALA A 34 -15.19 -14.61 -0.25
CA ALA A 34 -14.75 -15.97 -0.60
C ALA A 34 -15.81 -17.01 -0.19
N LEU A 35 -16.97 -16.98 -0.86
CA LEU A 35 -18.14 -17.80 -0.54
C LEU A 35 -18.04 -19.27 -1.01
N TRP A 36 -17.03 -19.60 -1.82
CA TRP A 36 -16.78 -20.95 -2.30
C TRP A 36 -16.18 -21.86 -1.23
N GLN A 37 -16.10 -23.16 -1.50
CA GLN A 37 -15.46 -24.12 -0.61
C GLN A 37 -13.92 -24.01 -0.70
N PRO A 38 -13.20 -24.12 0.43
CA PRO A 38 -11.74 -24.23 0.43
C PRO A 38 -11.27 -25.42 -0.41
N GLY A 39 -10.17 -25.24 -1.15
CA GLY A 39 -9.57 -26.31 -1.95
C GLY A 39 -8.59 -27.18 -1.17
N LEU A 40 -7.98 -26.65 -0.10
CA LEU A 40 -7.04 -27.37 0.76
C LEU A 40 -7.75 -28.09 1.91
N PRO A 41 -7.18 -29.21 2.42
CA PRO A 41 -7.69 -29.89 3.60
C PRO A 41 -7.71 -28.98 4.84
N ALA A 42 -8.66 -29.21 5.75
CA ALA A 42 -8.80 -28.45 7.01
C ALA A 42 -7.50 -28.40 7.83
N SER A 43 -6.72 -29.48 7.85
CA SER A 43 -5.43 -29.54 8.54
C SER A 43 -4.43 -28.46 8.09
N ARG A 44 -4.50 -28.01 6.82
CA ARG A 44 -3.67 -26.90 6.31
C ARG A 44 -4.13 -25.54 6.81
N TRP A 45 -5.43 -25.39 7.08
CA TRP A 45 -6.01 -24.17 7.63
C TRP A 45 -5.79 -24.08 9.15
N ASP A 46 -5.86 -25.22 9.83
CA ASP A 46 -5.66 -25.32 11.29
C ASP A 46 -4.19 -25.14 11.68
N SER A 47 -3.26 -25.41 10.76
CA SER A 47 -1.81 -25.20 10.96
C SER A 47 -1.34 -23.75 10.71
N ALA A 48 -2.25 -22.77 10.61
CA ALA A 48 -1.87 -21.38 10.42
C ALA A 48 -1.13 -20.84 11.67
N ASP A 49 -0.02 -20.15 11.47
CA ASP A 49 0.76 -19.53 12.56
C ASP A 49 0.00 -18.40 13.25
N LEU A 50 -0.82 -17.69 12.48
CA LEU A 50 -1.64 -16.56 12.92
C LEU A 50 -3.05 -16.64 12.35
N VAL A 51 -4.05 -16.44 13.20
CA VAL A 51 -5.47 -16.44 12.83
C VAL A 51 -6.12 -15.20 13.42
N LEU A 52 -6.67 -14.35 12.56
CA LEU A 52 -7.54 -13.25 13.01
C LEU A 52 -8.91 -13.80 13.40
N ARG A 53 -9.38 -13.45 14.59
CA ARG A 53 -10.73 -13.71 15.10
C ARG A 53 -11.51 -12.40 15.19
N PRO A 54 -12.28 -12.02 14.16
CA PRO A 54 -13.10 -10.80 14.20
C PRO A 54 -14.07 -10.80 15.39
N GLU A 55 -14.61 -11.97 15.72
CA GLU A 55 -15.66 -12.10 16.74
C GLU A 55 -15.13 -12.03 18.17
N ALA A 56 -13.80 -12.01 18.32
CA ALA A 56 -13.09 -11.82 19.58
C ALA A 56 -12.38 -10.45 19.59
N ASP A 57 -13.10 -9.39 19.24
CA ASP A 57 -12.60 -8.00 19.21
C ASP A 57 -11.35 -7.81 18.32
N GLY A 58 -11.27 -8.59 17.23
CA GLY A 58 -10.12 -8.54 16.32
C GLY A 58 -8.83 -9.14 16.89
N ALA A 59 -8.94 -10.04 17.88
CA ALA A 59 -7.80 -10.75 18.43
C ALA A 59 -7.07 -11.60 17.39
N TRP A 60 -5.76 -11.72 17.56
CA TRP A 60 -4.90 -12.59 16.78
C TRP A 60 -4.45 -13.77 17.64
N GLU A 61 -4.74 -14.98 17.18
CA GLU A 61 -4.40 -16.24 17.84
C GLU A 61 -3.38 -17.03 17.01
N GLY A 62 -2.76 -18.05 17.61
CA GLY A 62 -1.89 -19.01 16.91
C GLY A 62 -0.52 -19.15 17.54
N ALA A 63 0.26 -20.12 17.04
CA ALA A 63 1.56 -20.50 17.60
C ALA A 63 2.55 -19.34 17.71
N ARG A 64 2.41 -18.33 16.85
CA ARG A 64 3.30 -17.17 16.82
C ARG A 64 2.64 -15.86 17.26
N ALA A 65 1.44 -15.93 17.84
CA ALA A 65 0.74 -14.74 18.36
C ALA A 65 1.56 -14.00 19.44
N ASN A 66 2.31 -14.72 20.27
CA ASN A 66 3.16 -14.13 21.32
C ASN A 66 4.55 -13.70 20.81
N GLN A 67 4.89 -14.03 19.56
CA GLN A 67 6.14 -13.63 18.89
C GLN A 67 5.92 -12.46 17.92
N LEU A 68 4.70 -11.87 17.96
CA LEU A 68 4.32 -10.67 17.23
C LEU A 68 5.11 -9.46 17.78
N GLY A 69 6.30 -9.25 17.23
CA GLY A 69 7.22 -8.19 17.67
C GLY A 69 8.65 -8.37 17.14
N GLU A 70 9.03 -9.60 16.81
CA GLU A 70 10.31 -9.91 16.17
C GLU A 70 10.15 -9.91 14.64
N GLN A 71 10.46 -8.76 14.01
CA GLN A 71 10.74 -8.57 12.58
C GLN A 71 9.97 -9.47 11.58
N TRP A 72 8.63 -9.39 11.58
CA TRP A 72 7.85 -9.88 10.44
C TRP A 72 7.88 -8.84 9.32
N TYR A 73 8.47 -9.19 8.17
CA TYR A 73 8.49 -8.31 7.00
C TYR A 73 8.21 -9.06 5.70
N MET A 74 7.76 -8.30 4.70
CA MET A 74 7.59 -8.77 3.34
C MET A 74 8.58 -8.03 2.44
N ALA A 75 9.47 -8.79 1.79
CA ALA A 75 10.25 -8.25 0.68
C ALA A 75 9.33 -8.05 -0.55
N SER A 76 9.51 -6.97 -1.28
CA SER A 76 8.80 -6.69 -2.52
C SER A 76 9.71 -6.99 -3.72
N GLU A 77 9.14 -7.52 -4.80
CA GLU A 77 9.86 -7.66 -6.08
C GLU A 77 10.33 -6.30 -6.65
N ALA A 78 9.74 -5.20 -6.20
CA ALA A 78 10.18 -3.85 -6.55
C ALA A 78 11.42 -3.38 -5.75
N GLY A 79 12.04 -4.25 -4.93
CA GLY A 79 13.34 -3.99 -4.30
C GLY A 79 13.28 -3.13 -3.03
N PHE A 80 12.25 -3.32 -2.22
CA PHE A 80 12.11 -2.73 -0.87
C PHE A 80 11.45 -3.74 0.07
N SER A 81 11.44 -3.47 1.37
CA SER A 81 10.81 -4.31 2.39
C SER A 81 9.73 -3.53 3.15
N LEU A 82 8.65 -4.21 3.53
CA LEU A 82 7.59 -3.68 4.37
C LEU A 82 7.52 -4.47 5.68
N GLY A 83 7.60 -3.78 6.81
CA GLY A 83 7.23 -4.34 8.10
C GLY A 83 5.75 -4.67 8.13
N LEU A 84 5.44 -5.87 8.61
CA LEU A 84 4.09 -6.37 8.76
C LEU A 84 3.68 -6.32 10.23
N TRP A 85 2.38 -6.12 10.48
CA TRP A 85 1.85 -6.15 11.84
C TRP A 85 0.42 -6.70 11.86
N PRO A 86 0.01 -7.36 12.94
CA PRO A 86 -1.35 -7.82 13.16
C PRO A 86 -2.25 -6.65 13.59
N GLY A 87 -2.93 -6.01 12.63
CA GLY A 87 -3.89 -4.95 12.92
C GLY A 87 -5.22 -5.51 13.44
N GLN A 88 -5.85 -4.81 14.37
CA GLN A 88 -7.14 -5.21 14.96
C GLN A 88 -8.25 -5.44 13.92
N ASN A 89 -8.22 -4.71 12.80
CA ASN A 89 -9.22 -4.88 11.72
C ASN A 89 -8.69 -5.76 10.58
N GLY A 90 -7.75 -6.66 10.88
CA GLY A 90 -7.20 -7.61 9.91
C GLY A 90 -6.20 -7.03 8.92
N GLN A 91 -5.76 -5.78 9.11
CA GLN A 91 -4.62 -5.26 8.36
C GLN A 91 -3.36 -6.06 8.72
N VAL A 92 -2.52 -6.32 7.72
CA VAL A 92 -1.21 -6.94 7.91
C VAL A 92 -0.06 -5.98 7.64
N GLY A 93 -0.36 -4.76 7.17
CA GLY A 93 0.63 -3.73 6.88
C GLY A 93 1.15 -3.66 5.45
N ALA A 94 0.74 -4.60 4.62
CA ALA A 94 0.96 -4.56 3.18
C ALA A 94 -0.32 -4.95 2.44
N PHE A 95 -0.41 -4.50 1.19
CA PHE A 95 -1.39 -4.94 0.19
C PHE A 95 -0.60 -5.63 -0.93
N PRO A 96 -0.25 -6.93 -0.79
CA PRO A 96 0.60 -7.63 -1.75
C PRO A 96 0.06 -7.63 -3.19
N GLU A 97 -1.25 -7.50 -3.36
CA GLU A 97 -1.91 -7.32 -4.66
C GLU A 97 -1.42 -6.08 -5.43
N GLN A 98 -0.89 -5.08 -4.73
CA GLN A 98 -0.28 -3.88 -5.33
C GLN A 98 1.12 -4.14 -5.91
N GLY A 99 1.68 -5.35 -5.75
CA GLY A 99 3.03 -5.69 -6.23
C GLY A 99 3.27 -5.37 -7.71
N THR A 100 2.27 -5.59 -8.57
CA THR A 100 2.37 -5.22 -9.99
C THR A 100 2.48 -3.69 -10.18
N ASN A 101 1.71 -2.92 -9.42
CA ASN A 101 1.77 -1.46 -9.47
C ASN A 101 3.10 -0.92 -8.94
N TRP A 102 3.63 -1.52 -7.87
CA TRP A 102 4.95 -1.16 -7.34
C TRP A 102 6.07 -1.43 -8.35
N ARG A 103 6.07 -2.58 -9.03
CA ARG A 103 7.03 -2.88 -10.11
C ARG A 103 6.95 -1.86 -11.24
N TRP A 104 5.73 -1.51 -11.64
CA TRP A 104 5.51 -0.51 -12.68
C TRP A 104 5.98 0.89 -12.25
N LEU A 105 5.66 1.34 -11.03
CA LEU A 105 6.08 2.64 -10.49
C LEU A 105 7.60 2.78 -10.49
N ARG A 106 8.29 1.74 -10.00
CA ARG A 106 9.75 1.69 -10.02
C ARG A 106 10.30 1.82 -11.44
N SER A 107 9.81 0.97 -12.35
CA SER A 107 10.27 0.95 -13.75
C SER A 107 10.04 2.29 -14.45
N ALA A 108 8.88 2.92 -14.20
CA ALA A 108 8.56 4.23 -14.75
C ALA A 108 9.49 5.33 -14.21
N CYS A 109 9.91 5.23 -12.95
CA CYS A 109 10.90 6.14 -12.38
C CYS A 109 12.31 5.91 -12.97
N GLU A 110 12.73 4.65 -13.12
CA GLU A 110 14.02 4.29 -13.70
C GLU A 110 14.15 4.72 -15.18
N ALA A 111 13.07 4.61 -15.96
CA ALA A 111 13.06 4.97 -17.38
C ALA A 111 13.16 6.47 -17.65
N SER A 112 12.99 7.33 -16.63
CA SER A 112 13.04 8.77 -16.81
C SER A 112 14.46 9.28 -17.01
N PRO A 113 14.70 10.18 -18.00
CA PRO A 113 16.03 10.76 -18.24
C PRO A 113 16.46 11.74 -17.13
N ARG A 114 15.56 12.07 -16.19
CA ARG A 114 15.82 12.96 -15.06
C ARG A 114 15.15 12.44 -13.78
N ARG A 115 15.59 12.95 -12.64
CA ARG A 115 14.93 12.69 -11.36
C ARG A 115 13.47 13.18 -11.39
N ILE A 116 12.55 12.30 -10.94
CA ILE A 116 11.10 12.51 -10.97
C ILE A 116 10.62 12.96 -9.59
N ARG A 117 9.76 13.97 -9.52
CA ARG A 117 9.02 14.30 -8.29
C ARG A 117 7.66 13.59 -8.26
N VAL A 118 7.46 12.72 -7.28
CA VAL A 118 6.22 11.93 -7.12
C VAL A 118 5.47 12.34 -5.86
N LEU A 119 4.18 12.61 -5.98
CA LEU A 119 3.29 12.87 -4.87
C LEU A 119 2.40 11.63 -4.63
N ASN A 120 2.53 11.00 -3.46
CA ASN A 120 1.74 9.84 -3.07
C ASN A 120 0.69 10.23 -2.02
N LEU A 121 -0.58 10.14 -2.42
CA LEU A 121 -1.76 10.50 -1.62
C LEU A 121 -2.45 9.24 -1.10
N PHE A 122 -2.77 9.23 0.20
CA PHE A 122 -3.25 8.04 0.92
C PHE A 122 -2.19 6.93 0.89
N GLY A 123 -0.94 7.32 1.20
CA GLY A 123 0.22 6.46 0.98
C GLY A 123 0.33 5.26 1.94
N TYR A 124 -0.50 5.19 2.97
CA TYR A 124 -0.54 4.13 3.97
C TYR A 124 0.86 3.84 4.55
N THR A 125 1.33 2.59 4.45
CA THR A 125 2.63 2.14 4.97
C THR A 125 3.77 2.36 3.99
N GLY A 126 3.52 3.08 2.89
CA GLY A 126 4.55 3.58 2.00
C GLY A 126 4.89 2.70 0.80
N GLY A 127 4.17 1.60 0.53
CA GLY A 127 4.51 0.67 -0.58
C GLY A 127 4.80 1.37 -1.92
N SER A 128 3.91 2.25 -2.38
CA SER A 128 4.11 3.01 -3.62
C SER A 128 5.25 4.04 -3.52
N SER A 129 5.44 4.66 -2.34
CA SER A 129 6.55 5.59 -2.10
C SER A 129 7.90 4.88 -2.17
N LEU A 130 8.02 3.74 -1.49
CA LEU A 130 9.22 2.91 -1.48
C LEU A 130 9.54 2.36 -2.86
N ALA A 131 8.53 1.97 -3.64
CA ALA A 131 8.71 1.57 -5.04
C ALA A 131 9.37 2.67 -5.87
N CYS A 132 8.91 3.92 -5.72
CA CYS A 132 9.51 5.06 -6.42
C CYS A 132 10.91 5.34 -5.90
N LEU A 133 11.14 5.37 -4.58
CA LEU A 133 12.47 5.61 -3.99
C LEU A 133 13.49 4.52 -4.36
N ALA A 134 13.05 3.26 -4.48
CA ALA A 134 13.89 2.13 -4.87
C ALA A 134 14.47 2.27 -6.29
N SER A 135 13.86 3.07 -7.17
CA SER A 135 14.43 3.43 -8.48
C SER A 135 15.72 4.25 -8.36
N ARG A 136 15.98 4.87 -7.20
CA ARG A 136 17.01 5.89 -6.96
C ARG A 136 16.91 7.14 -7.88
N ASN A 137 15.86 7.24 -8.68
CA ASN A 137 15.61 8.32 -9.64
C ASN A 137 14.33 9.10 -9.32
N ALA A 138 13.86 9.06 -8.07
CA ALA A 138 12.66 9.79 -7.64
C ALA A 138 12.85 10.49 -6.29
N ASP A 139 12.24 11.68 -6.19
CA ASP A 139 11.90 12.35 -4.94
C ASP A 139 10.43 12.10 -4.65
N VAL A 140 10.11 11.69 -3.43
CA VAL A 140 8.74 11.33 -3.07
C VAL A 140 8.22 12.19 -1.93
N THR A 141 7.06 12.80 -2.16
CA THR A 141 6.24 13.41 -1.13
C THR A 141 5.13 12.43 -0.75
N HIS A 142 5.20 11.88 0.46
CA HIS A 142 4.26 10.88 0.97
C HIS A 142 3.26 11.52 1.93
N LEU A 143 1.96 11.34 1.69
CA LEU A 143 0.90 11.92 2.53
C LEU A 143 -0.13 10.86 2.93
N ASP A 144 -0.43 10.80 4.23
CA ASP A 144 -1.48 9.94 4.79
C ASP A 144 -2.14 10.63 5.99
N GLY A 145 -3.45 10.42 6.16
CA GLY A 145 -4.19 11.02 7.27
C GLY A 145 -3.90 10.37 8.63
N ALA A 146 -3.41 9.13 8.66
CA ALA A 146 -3.13 8.40 9.88
C ALA A 146 -1.66 8.53 10.29
N ARG A 147 -1.39 9.23 11.41
CA ARG A 147 -0.03 9.40 11.96
C ARG A 147 0.70 8.06 12.17
N ALA A 148 -0.03 7.01 12.57
CA ALA A 148 0.52 5.67 12.74
C ALA A 148 0.98 5.06 11.39
N ALA A 149 0.23 5.28 10.30
CA ALA A 149 0.62 4.83 8.97
C ALA A 149 1.88 5.58 8.49
N VAL A 150 1.92 6.90 8.67
CA VAL A 150 3.11 7.72 8.37
C VAL A 150 4.34 7.26 9.15
N SER A 151 4.20 6.97 10.45
CA SER A 151 5.31 6.45 11.26
C SER A 151 5.83 5.12 10.72
N ARG A 152 4.94 4.23 10.30
CA ARG A 152 5.33 2.95 9.70
C ARG A 152 5.97 3.11 8.34
N ALA A 153 5.50 4.04 7.52
CA ALA A 153 6.14 4.37 6.24
C ALA A 153 7.59 4.82 6.43
N ARG A 154 7.87 5.62 7.48
CA ARG A 154 9.25 5.98 7.87
C ARG A 154 10.08 4.76 8.25
N SER A 155 9.58 3.93 9.15
CA SER A 155 10.29 2.71 9.57
C SER A 155 10.52 1.75 8.40
N ASN A 156 9.61 1.68 7.42
CA ASN A 156 9.79 0.85 6.23
C ASN A 156 10.84 1.42 5.27
N ALA A 157 10.98 2.74 5.19
CA ALA A 157 12.05 3.38 4.42
C ALA A 157 13.42 3.07 5.04
N GLU A 158 13.53 3.20 6.37
CA GLU A 158 14.72 2.80 7.14
C GLU A 158 15.05 1.31 6.96
N LEU A 159 14.05 0.43 7.13
CA LEU A 159 14.17 -1.01 6.90
C LEU A 159 14.68 -1.34 5.50
N SER A 160 14.30 -0.54 4.50
CA SER A 160 14.68 -0.73 3.10
C SER A 160 16.02 -0.06 2.73
N GLY A 161 16.70 0.63 3.65
CA GLY A 161 17.88 1.43 3.33
C GLY A 161 17.59 2.54 2.31
N LEU A 162 16.35 3.05 2.33
CA LEU A 162 15.87 4.12 1.46
C LEU A 162 15.70 5.38 2.32
N SER A 163 16.39 6.45 1.95
CA SER A 163 16.14 7.76 2.53
C SER A 163 14.94 8.42 1.83
N GLY A 164 14.04 8.99 2.62
CA GLY A 164 12.91 9.78 2.14
C GLY A 164 12.44 10.70 3.24
N GLU A 165 12.18 11.96 2.92
CA GLU A 165 11.62 12.89 3.90
C GLU A 165 10.16 12.51 4.17
N PRO A 166 9.74 12.40 5.43
CA PRO A 166 8.35 12.14 5.73
C PRO A 166 7.49 13.41 5.60
N VAL A 167 6.29 13.29 5.02
CA VAL A 167 5.43 14.46 4.76
C VAL A 167 4.01 14.31 5.32
N ASP A 168 3.43 15.50 5.54
CA ASP A 168 2.20 15.96 6.22
C ASP A 168 0.84 15.35 5.79
N ASP A 169 -0.23 15.81 6.44
CA ASP A 169 -1.63 15.59 6.03
C ASP A 169 -1.91 15.94 4.56
N ALA A 170 -2.59 15.03 3.84
CA ALA A 170 -2.75 15.08 2.39
C ALA A 170 -3.50 16.31 1.86
N LEU A 171 -4.61 16.69 2.50
CA LEU A 171 -5.46 17.77 2.01
C LEU A 171 -4.82 19.14 2.27
N THR A 172 -4.31 19.34 3.47
CA THR A 172 -3.65 20.58 3.87
C THR A 172 -2.40 20.83 3.03
N TYR A 173 -1.64 19.76 2.76
CA TYR A 173 -0.43 19.83 1.97
C TYR A 173 -0.71 20.22 0.51
N VAL A 174 -1.65 19.57 -0.18
CA VAL A 174 -1.90 19.83 -1.61
C VAL A 174 -2.32 21.28 -1.85
N ARG A 175 -3.17 21.85 -0.99
CA ARG A 175 -3.54 23.28 -1.08
C ARG A 175 -2.34 24.20 -0.87
N ARG A 176 -1.46 23.88 0.10
CA ARG A 176 -0.23 24.64 0.37
C ARG A 176 0.76 24.56 -0.80
N ALA A 177 0.98 23.36 -1.34
CA ALA A 177 1.85 23.10 -2.48
C ALA A 177 1.39 23.87 -3.73
N ALA A 178 0.08 23.86 -4.01
CA ALA A 178 -0.51 24.64 -5.09
C ALA A 178 -0.27 26.16 -4.92
N ARG A 179 -0.50 26.70 -3.71
CA ARG A 179 -0.22 28.11 -3.40
C ARG A 179 1.25 28.48 -3.53
N ARG A 180 2.16 27.55 -3.26
CA ARG A 180 3.62 27.74 -3.37
C ARG A 180 4.16 27.51 -4.78
N GLY A 181 3.30 27.14 -5.73
CA GLY A 181 3.73 26.85 -7.10
C GLY A 181 4.53 25.56 -7.24
N GLU A 182 4.44 24.64 -6.28
CA GLU A 182 5.13 23.35 -6.39
C GLU A 182 4.58 22.53 -7.57
N ARG A 183 5.46 21.70 -8.17
CA ARG A 183 5.12 20.86 -9.31
C ARG A 183 5.64 19.44 -9.17
N TYR A 184 4.82 18.50 -9.59
CA TYR A 184 5.07 17.06 -9.57
C TYR A 184 4.97 16.47 -10.98
N ASP A 185 5.75 15.44 -11.21
CA ASP A 185 5.81 14.68 -12.46
C ASP A 185 4.86 13.47 -12.45
N GLY A 186 4.57 12.97 -11.25
CA GLY A 186 3.70 11.82 -11.02
C GLY A 186 2.90 11.96 -9.75
N ILE A 187 1.67 11.43 -9.78
CA ILE A 187 0.78 11.33 -8.63
C ILE A 187 0.30 9.90 -8.47
N VAL A 188 0.40 9.37 -7.26
CA VAL A 188 -0.24 8.14 -6.83
C VAL A 188 -1.42 8.52 -5.95
N LEU A 189 -2.60 7.98 -6.24
CA LEU A 189 -3.82 8.25 -5.50
C LEU A 189 -4.52 6.92 -5.16
N ASP A 190 -4.48 6.55 -3.88
CA ASP A 190 -5.02 5.26 -3.38
C ASP A 190 -6.08 5.45 -2.27
N PRO A 191 -7.23 6.04 -2.58
CA PRO A 191 -8.21 6.39 -1.55
C PRO A 191 -8.83 5.12 -0.94
N PRO A 192 -9.11 5.12 0.38
CA PRO A 192 -9.72 3.98 1.03
C PRO A 192 -11.15 3.75 0.53
N ALA A 193 -11.62 2.50 0.55
CA ALA A 193 -12.99 2.13 0.20
C ALA A 193 -14.05 2.59 1.23
N PHE A 194 -13.62 3.06 2.41
CA PHE A 194 -14.47 3.63 3.47
C PHE A 194 -13.77 4.82 4.13
N GLY A 195 -14.54 5.82 4.57
CA GLY A 195 -14.01 6.98 5.29
C GLY A 195 -13.76 6.72 6.77
N ARG A 196 -13.18 7.70 7.46
CA ARG A 196 -13.06 7.68 8.93
C ARG A 196 -14.45 7.50 9.54
N GLY A 197 -14.59 6.53 10.45
CA GLY A 197 -15.87 6.23 11.12
C GLY A 197 -16.78 5.27 10.37
N GLY A 198 -16.32 4.59 9.31
CA GLY A 198 -17.08 3.53 8.64
C GLY A 198 -18.11 4.02 7.61
N TRP A 199 -18.11 5.31 7.28
CA TRP A 199 -19.00 5.87 6.27
C TRP A 199 -18.62 5.41 4.85
N PRO A 200 -19.60 5.12 3.97
CA PRO A 200 -19.35 4.82 2.57
C PRO A 200 -18.58 5.95 1.86
N VAL A 201 -17.74 5.61 0.88
CA VAL A 201 -16.98 6.58 0.05
C VAL A 201 -17.87 7.61 -0.65
N ALA A 202 -19.17 7.34 -0.83
CA ALA A 202 -20.12 8.34 -1.28
C ALA A 202 -20.12 9.63 -0.43
N ALA A 203 -19.75 9.57 0.85
CA ALA A 203 -19.55 10.73 1.72
C ALA A 203 -18.19 11.43 1.53
N LEU A 204 -17.22 10.74 0.91
CA LEU A 204 -15.88 11.23 0.56
C LEU A 204 -15.81 11.78 -0.87
N ASP A 205 -16.80 11.52 -1.73
CA ASP A 205 -16.79 11.91 -3.15
C ASP A 205 -16.42 13.38 -3.39
N GLY A 206 -16.97 14.29 -2.56
CA GLY A 206 -16.63 15.72 -2.61
C GLY A 206 -15.15 15.99 -2.29
N GLN A 207 -14.63 15.34 -1.24
CA GLN A 207 -13.24 15.48 -0.82
C GLN A 207 -12.28 14.83 -1.83
N LEU A 208 -12.61 13.66 -2.38
CA LEU A 208 -11.82 12.99 -3.41
C LEU A 208 -11.76 13.81 -4.70
N ARG A 209 -12.88 14.43 -5.11
CA ARG A 209 -12.89 15.39 -6.23
C ARG A 209 -11.98 16.58 -5.95
N GLU A 210 -12.03 17.13 -4.73
CA GLU A 210 -11.18 18.25 -4.36
C GLU A 210 -9.70 17.87 -4.35
N ILE A 211 -9.35 16.75 -3.74
CA ILE A 211 -7.98 16.21 -3.71
C ILE A 211 -7.50 15.95 -5.14
N THR A 212 -8.32 15.34 -6.00
CA THR A 212 -7.96 15.06 -7.40
C THR A 212 -7.75 16.36 -8.20
N ARG A 213 -8.58 17.39 -7.98
CA ARG A 213 -8.39 18.70 -8.62
C ARG A 213 -7.12 19.39 -8.12
N GLY A 214 -6.88 19.40 -6.82
CA GLY A 214 -5.67 19.97 -6.22
C GLY A 214 -4.41 19.25 -6.70
N ALA A 215 -4.45 17.91 -6.74
CA ALA A 215 -3.43 17.05 -7.33
C ALA A 215 -3.15 17.43 -8.80
N SER A 216 -4.21 17.57 -9.61
CA SER A 216 -4.07 17.99 -11.01
C SER A 216 -3.45 19.38 -11.14
N ALA A 217 -3.76 20.32 -10.22
CA ALA A 217 -3.22 21.67 -10.25
C ALA A 217 -1.72 21.76 -9.92
N VAL A 218 -1.17 20.74 -9.24
CA VAL A 218 0.27 20.65 -8.93
C VAL A 218 1.03 19.76 -9.92
N MET A 219 0.39 19.24 -10.96
CA MET A 219 1.09 18.51 -12.03
C MET A 219 1.80 19.47 -12.99
N HIS A 220 2.96 19.07 -13.51
CA HIS A 220 3.53 19.72 -14.69
C HIS A 220 2.53 19.65 -15.87
N SER A 221 2.45 20.71 -16.68
CA SER A 221 1.61 20.73 -17.88
C SER A 221 2.12 19.71 -18.91
N GLY A 222 1.33 18.66 -19.17
CA GLY A 222 1.63 17.61 -20.16
C GLY A 222 0.58 16.49 -20.13
N PRO A 223 0.60 15.55 -21.10
CA PRO A 223 -0.41 14.49 -21.17
C PRO A 223 -0.22 13.45 -20.06
N VAL A 224 -1.21 13.23 -19.20
CA VAL A 224 -1.14 12.25 -18.10
C VAL A 224 -1.45 10.82 -18.58
N ARG A 225 -0.54 9.86 -18.38
CA ARG A 225 -0.82 8.42 -18.38
C ARG A 225 -1.50 8.03 -17.08
N GLN A 226 -2.73 7.52 -17.17
CA GLN A 226 -3.44 6.94 -16.03
C GLN A 226 -3.22 5.42 -16.03
N CYS A 227 -2.78 4.83 -14.93
CA CYS A 227 -2.90 3.40 -14.69
C CYS A 227 -4.07 3.19 -13.72
N ALA A 228 -5.12 2.49 -14.18
CA ALA A 228 -6.26 2.14 -13.37
C ALA A 228 -6.01 0.77 -12.74
N SER A 229 -5.70 0.74 -11.45
CA SER A 229 -6.18 -0.33 -10.57
C SER A 229 -7.13 0.32 -9.55
N LEU A 230 -7.57 -0.36 -8.50
CA LEU A 230 -8.31 0.29 -7.39
C LEU A 230 -7.59 1.55 -6.87
N THR A 231 -6.28 1.64 -7.10
CA THR A 231 -5.43 2.84 -7.10
C THR A 231 -5.43 3.54 -8.47
N ARG A 232 -5.81 4.82 -8.53
CA ARG A 232 -5.70 5.64 -9.75
C ARG A 232 -4.31 6.26 -9.80
N ILE A 233 -3.40 5.71 -10.59
CA ILE A 233 -2.04 6.25 -10.73
C ILE A 233 -1.98 7.17 -11.94
N LEU A 234 -1.43 8.37 -11.80
CA LEU A 234 -1.35 9.40 -12.82
C LEU A 234 0.12 9.81 -13.05
N LEU A 235 0.78 9.34 -14.11
CA LEU A 235 2.15 9.75 -14.49
C LEU A 235 2.15 10.58 -15.77
N ASN A 236 2.83 11.71 -15.83
CA ASN A 236 2.87 12.54 -17.04
C ASN A 236 3.72 11.91 -18.17
N LYS A 237 3.33 12.07 -19.44
CA LYS A 237 3.92 11.48 -20.67
C LYS A 237 5.30 12.01 -21.05
N LEU A 238 5.96 12.84 -20.24
CA LEU A 238 7.29 13.38 -20.54
C LEU A 238 8.44 12.35 -20.38
N LEU A 239 8.12 11.06 -20.26
CA LEU A 239 9.05 9.99 -19.84
C LEU A 239 9.33 8.93 -20.93
N LEU A 240 9.03 9.23 -22.20
CA LEU A 240 9.44 8.41 -23.35
C LEU A 240 9.86 9.31 -24.51
#